data_AF-A0A953KXF9-F1
#
_entry.id   AF-A0A953KXF9-F1
#
_cell.length_a   1.000
_cell.length_b   1.000
_cell.length_c   1.000
_cell.angle_alpha   90.00
_cell.angle_beta   90.00
_cell.angle_gamma   90.00
#
_symmetry.space_group_name_H-M   'P 1'
#
loop_
_entity.id
_entity.type
_entity.pdbx_description
1 polymer ?
#
loop_
_entity_poly.entity_id
_entity_poly.type
_entity_poly.pdbx_seq_one_letter_code
_entity_poly.pdbx_strand_id
1 'polypeptide(L)' 'MYDASGKEVSEVYSGAMVSGVTEYSLPVSELTSGTYTVRIEVGGQSPVVKSIVVKK' A
#
# COMPACT_ATOMS: atom_id res chain seq x y z
N MET A 1 4.23 -0.63 -0.50
CA MET A 1 3.76 -0.51 0.90
C MET A 1 4.97 -0.53 1.81
N TYR A 2 4.97 0.31 2.84
CA TYR A 2 6.14 0.54 3.69
C TYR A 2 5.81 0.29 5.15
N ASP A 3 6.75 -0.29 5.91
CA ASP A 3 6.64 -0.39 7.37
C ASP A 3 6.95 0.94 8.07
N ALA A 4 6.86 0.96 9.40
CA ALA A 4 7.13 2.14 10.21
C ALA A 4 8.58 2.67 10.11
N SER A 5 9.53 1.85 9.64
CA SER A 5 10.92 2.27 9.38
C SER A 5 11.09 2.92 8.00
N GLY A 6 10.03 2.94 7.18
CA GLY A 6 10.06 3.38 5.79
C GLY A 6 10.61 2.33 4.82
N LYS A 7 10.85 1.10 5.28
CA LYS A 7 11.28 0.01 4.43
C LYS A 7 10.10 -0.52 3.62
N GLU A 8 10.32 -0.73 2.32
CA GLU A 8 9.32 -1.38 1.48
C GLU A 8 9.14 -2.84 1.90
N VAL A 9 7.91 -3.20 2.22
CA VAL A 9 7.54 -4.56 2.66
C VAL A 9 6.81 -5.35 1.57
N SER A 10 6.15 -4.66 0.63
CA SER A 10 5.43 -5.31 -0.47
C SER A 10 5.05 -4.30 -1.55
N GLU A 11 5.25 -4.69 -2.81
CA GLU A 11 4.64 -4.05 -3.96
C GLU A 11 3.21 -4.60 -4.13
N VAL A 12 2.21 -3.75 -3.88
CA VAL A 12 0.79 -4.15 -3.89
C VAL A 12 0.26 -4.29 -5.32
N TYR A 13 0.81 -3.50 -6.24
CA TYR A 13 0.44 -3.49 -7.65
C TYR A 13 1.48 -2.76 -8.50
N SER A 14 1.75 -3.30 -9.68
CA SER A 14 2.41 -2.59 -10.78
C SER A 14 1.67 -2.86 -12.09
N GLY A 15 1.34 -1.80 -12.84
CA GLY A 15 0.65 -1.92 -14.12
C GLY A 15 -0.07 -0.65 -14.57
N ALA A 16 -0.67 -0.72 -15.76
CA ALA A 16 -1.46 0.38 -16.31
C ALA A 16 -2.81 0.48 -15.59
N MET A 17 -3.07 1.63 -14.97
CA MET A 17 -4.40 1.93 -14.44
C MET A 17 -5.39 2.18 -15.58
N VAL A 18 -6.50 1.46 -15.57
CA VAL A 18 -7.66 1.73 -16.44
C VAL A 18 -8.67 2.58 -15.67
N SER A 19 -9.48 3.36 -16.36
CA SER A 19 -10.51 4.17 -15.72
C SER A 19 -11.49 3.29 -14.93
N GLY A 20 -11.71 3.61 -13.65
CA GLY A 20 -12.60 2.87 -12.78
C GLY A 20 -12.04 2.72 -11.37
N VAL A 21 -12.59 1.77 -10.61
CA VAL A 21 -12.06 1.36 -9.31
C VAL A 21 -11.27 0.08 -9.51
N THR A 22 -10.04 0.05 -9.00
CA THR A 22 -9.23 -1.16 -8.94
C THR A 22 -9.01 -1.53 -7.48
N GLU A 23 -9.44 -2.73 -7.10
CA GLU A 23 -9.32 -3.21 -5.72
C GLU A 23 -8.12 -4.15 -5.57
N TYR A 24 -7.36 -3.95 -4.50
CA TYR A 24 -6.26 -4.83 -4.10
C TYR A 24 -6.44 -5.24 -2.65
N SER A 25 -6.21 -6.52 -2.37
CA SER A 25 -6.24 -7.07 -1.03
C SER A 25 -4.86 -7.62 -0.69
N LEU A 26 -4.38 -7.30 0.51
CA LEU A 26 -3.10 -7.80 1.02
C LEU A 26 -3.36 -8.61 2.29
N PRO A 27 -2.93 -9.87 2.38
CA PRO A 27 -3.21 -10.72 3.52
C PRO A 27 -2.51 -10.22 4.79
N VAL A 28 -3.31 -9.85 5.80
CA VAL A 28 -2.81 -9.33 7.09
C VAL A 28 -2.00 -10.38 7.88
N SER A 29 -2.18 -11.68 7.58
CA SER A 29 -1.41 -12.77 8.19
C SER A 29 0.09 -12.63 7.97
N GLU A 30 0.50 -12.06 6.83
CA GLU A 30 1.90 -11.88 6.43
C GLU A 30 2.54 -10.63 7.04
N LEU A 31 1.75 -9.78 7.70
CA LEU A 31 2.22 -8.56 8.37
C LEU A 31 2.42 -8.77 9.86
N THR A 32 3.37 -8.04 10.43
CA THR A 32 3.51 -7.95 11.89
C THR A 32 2.57 -6.87 12.43
N SER A 33 2.26 -6.91 13.73
CA SER A 33 1.51 -5.81 14.35
C SER A 33 2.32 -4.52 14.24
N GLY A 34 1.72 -3.45 13.74
CA GLY A 34 2.43 -2.21 13.47
C GLY A 34 1.65 -1.21 12.63
N THR A 35 2.25 -0.04 12.41
CA THR A 35 1.73 0.97 11.49
C THR A 35 2.41 0.79 10.13
N TYR A 36 1.60 0.73 9.07
CA TYR A 36 2.06 0.63 7.70
C TYR A 36 1.58 1.82 6.89
N THR A 37 2.40 2.21 5.92
CA THR A 37 2.10 3.27 4.96
C THR A 37 1.85 2.66 3.59
N VAL A 38 0.65 2.87 3.08
CA VAL A 38 0.27 2.57 1.69
C VAL A 38 0.45 3.85 0.88
N ARG A 39 1.36 3.79 -0.09
CA ARG A 39 1.59 4.87 -1.07
C ARG A 39 1.15 4.37 -2.42
N ILE A 40 0.31 5.16 -3.09
CA ILE A 40 -0.20 4.90 -4.43
C ILE A 40 0.36 5.98 -5.34
N GLU A 41 1.08 5.55 -6.37
CA GLU A 41 1.68 6.44 -7.37
C GLU A 41 0.98 6.24 -8.71
N VAL A 42 0.42 7.32 -9.25
CA VAL A 42 -0.22 7.33 -10.57
C VAL A 42 0.53 8.33 -11.43
N GLY A 43 1.01 7.88 -12.58
CA GLY A 43 1.81 8.73 -13.48
C GLY A 43 1.09 10.04 -13.80
N GLY A 44 1.77 11.17 -13.58
CA GLY A 44 1.22 12.51 -13.80
C GLY A 44 0.30 13.03 -12.69
N GLN A 45 0.11 12.31 -11.58
CA GLN A 45 -0.64 12.77 -10.41
C GLN A 45 0.24 12.80 -9.16
N SER A 46 -0.20 13.58 -8.15
CA SER A 46 0.45 13.55 -6.84
C SER A 46 0.19 12.21 -6.15
N PRO A 47 1.19 11.62 -5.48
CA PRO A 47 1.02 10.35 -4.80
C PRO A 47 0.00 10.48 -3.66
N VAL A 48 -0.85 9.46 -3.52
CA VAL A 48 -1.79 9.36 -2.40
C VAL A 48 -1.16 8.48 -1.34
N VAL A 49 -1.13 9.00 -0.10
CA VAL A 49 -0.55 8.29 1.04
C VAL A 49 -1.64 8.04 2.08
N LYS A 50 -1.72 6.80 2.56
CA LYS A 50 -2.64 6.36 3.62
C LYS A 50 -1.87 5.52 4.63
N SER A 51 -2.24 5.64 5.90
CA SER A 51 -1.68 4.82 6.97
C SER A 51 -2.73 3.84 7.47
N ILE A 52 -2.31 2.61 7.74
CA ILE A 52 -3.12 1.57 8.35
C ILE A 52 -2.42 1.02 9.59
N VAL A 53 -3.21 0.62 10.59
CA VAL A 53 -2.70 -0.01 11.81
C VAL A 53 -3.12 -1.46 11.81
N VAL A 54 -2.15 -2.36 11.81
CA VAL A 54 -2.35 -3.81 11.93
C VAL A 54 -2.23 -4.18 13.41
N LYS A 55 -3.28 -4.81 13.95
CA LYS A 55 -3.30 -5.38 15.31
C LYS A 55 -3.73 -6.84 15.19
N LYS A 56 -2.84 -7.76 15.58
CA LYS A 56 -3.15 -9.19 15.73
C LYS A 56 -3.71 -9.48 17.12
#